data_AF-A0A0R1PVT5-F1
#
_entry.id   AF-A0A0R1PVT5-F1
#
_cell.length_a   1.000
_cell.length_b   1.000
_cell.length_c   1.000
_cell.angle_alpha   90.00
_cell.angle_beta   90.00
_cell.angle_gamma   90.00
#
_symmetry.space_group_name_H-M   'P 1'
#
loop_
_entity.id
_entity.type
_entity.pdbx_description
1 polymer ?
#
loop_
_entity_poly.entity_id
_entity_poly.type
_entity_poly.pdbx_seq_one_letter_code
_entity_poly.pdbx_strand_id
1 'polypeptide(L)'
;MKIDSYVTATHRIMNALNISGYEASNLLYDRLINHRLKNMTAAQVMKQIEEKNNSLKWLITYSGKDVKRNELQDKKRQEKVREELKKYDTGIIQLTYSNNTLRPKDREKIIALLPKIFRNHKTAEWCAYLLKYGELETRHHYKQTHRQVQLKLNDLEKQCNRHRERMINIVLSKREKEIIAEEDVLKEFTQLLESESYTDEQMQDLINEEYAYIEDLMGTVYMKNPKMLLDSFMDAVNTDKYIFCNVIYGRIKELERKMIEG
;
A
#
# COMPACT_ATOMS: atom_id res chain seq x y z
N MET A 1 -11.19 -4.19 38.40
CA MET A 1 -10.10 -3.30 38.89
C MET A 1 -9.57 -2.51 37.70
N LYS A 2 -9.85 -1.20 37.61
CA LYS A 2 -9.37 -0.37 36.49
C LYS A 2 -7.93 0.06 36.78
N ILE A 3 -7.02 -0.19 35.84
CA ILE A 3 -5.65 0.32 35.94
C ILE A 3 -5.66 1.74 35.38
N ASP A 4 -5.53 2.76 36.23
CA ASP A 4 -5.62 4.17 35.82
C ASP A 4 -4.62 4.54 34.70
N SER A 5 -3.46 3.90 34.68
CA SER A 5 -2.46 4.08 33.61
C SER A 5 -2.91 3.54 32.25
N TYR A 6 -3.75 2.51 32.21
CA TYR A 6 -4.32 1.95 30.98
C TYR A 6 -5.38 2.89 30.40
N VAL A 7 -6.28 3.39 31.24
CA VAL A 7 -7.29 4.38 30.84
C VAL A 7 -6.61 5.66 30.34
N THR A 8 -5.56 6.12 31.01
CA THR A 8 -4.81 7.30 30.59
C THR A 8 -4.08 7.08 29.25
N ALA A 9 -3.47 5.91 29.04
CA ALA A 9 -2.78 5.59 27.79
C ALA A 9 -3.74 5.45 26.60
N THR A 10 -4.90 4.82 26.80
CA THR A 10 -5.94 4.70 25.78
C THR A 10 -6.50 6.06 25.37
N HIS A 11 -6.83 6.94 26.32
CA HIS A 11 -7.26 8.32 25.99
C HIS A 11 -6.19 9.11 25.24
N ARG A 12 -4.90 8.92 25.56
CA ARG A 12 -3.79 9.57 24.83
C ARG A 12 -3.66 9.07 23.39
N ILE A 13 -3.88 7.77 23.15
CA ILE A 13 -3.90 7.19 21.80
C ILE A 13 -5.12 7.71 21.03
N MET A 14 -6.30 7.66 21.65
CA MET A 14 -7.56 8.15 21.11
C MET A 14 -7.43 9.59 20.60
N ASN A 15 -6.93 10.50 21.46
CA ASN A 15 -6.75 11.90 21.09
C ASN A 15 -5.65 12.13 20.06
N ALA A 16 -4.60 11.30 20.05
CA ALA A 16 -3.48 11.47 19.11
C ALA A 16 -3.78 10.97 17.70
N LEU A 17 -4.63 9.95 17.58
CA LEU A 17 -4.97 9.30 16.31
C LEU A 17 -6.37 9.65 15.80
N ASN A 18 -7.18 10.30 16.63
CA ASN A 18 -8.57 10.65 16.38
C ASN A 18 -9.43 9.41 16.05
N ILE A 19 -9.27 8.36 16.85
CA ILE A 19 -9.95 7.06 16.70
C ILE A 19 -10.89 6.81 17.88
N SER A 20 -11.78 5.82 17.76
CA SER A 20 -12.69 5.47 18.86
C SER A 20 -11.93 4.93 20.08
N GLY A 21 -12.50 5.12 21.28
CA GLY A 21 -11.90 4.60 22.52
C GLY A 21 -11.77 3.06 22.53
N TYR A 22 -12.66 2.36 21.82
CA TYR A 22 -12.61 0.92 21.65
C TYR A 22 -11.40 0.49 20.80
N GLU A 23 -11.19 1.12 19.64
CA GLU A 23 -10.03 0.84 18.77
C GLU A 23 -8.71 1.20 19.45
N ALA A 24 -8.65 2.35 20.13
CA ALA A 24 -7.46 2.74 20.90
C ALA A 24 -7.12 1.72 22.01
N SER A 25 -8.15 1.12 22.64
CA SER A 25 -7.97 0.05 23.62
C SER A 25 -7.44 -1.23 22.97
N ASN A 26 -7.98 -1.64 21.82
CA ASN A 26 -7.52 -2.84 21.13
C ASN A 26 -6.06 -2.72 20.66
N LEU A 27 -5.66 -1.57 20.12
CA LEU A 27 -4.26 -1.33 19.71
C LEU A 27 -3.29 -1.39 20.90
N LEU A 28 -3.69 -0.82 22.03
CA LEU A 28 -2.88 -0.87 23.25
C LEU A 28 -2.79 -2.29 23.82
N TYR A 29 -3.91 -3.02 23.80
CA TYR A 29 -4.01 -4.40 24.26
C TYR A 29 -3.12 -5.34 23.44
N ASP A 30 -3.22 -5.27 22.11
CA ASP A 30 -2.41 -6.07 21.20
C ASP A 30 -0.92 -5.82 21.42
N ARG A 31 -0.52 -4.55 21.51
CA ARG A 31 0.87 -4.18 21.78
C ARG A 31 1.38 -4.68 23.13
N LEU A 32 0.54 -4.62 24.15
CA LEU A 32 0.89 -5.09 25.49
C LEU A 32 1.13 -6.60 25.49
N ILE A 33 0.22 -7.39 24.92
CA ILE A 33 0.32 -8.85 24.91
C ILE A 33 1.45 -9.33 24.02
N ASN A 34 1.51 -8.84 22.77
CA ASN A 34 2.43 -9.38 21.78
C ASN A 34 3.88 -8.93 21.98
N HIS A 35 4.11 -7.82 22.69
CA HIS A 35 5.45 -7.22 22.75
C HIS A 35 6.00 -7.08 24.16
N ARG A 36 5.21 -6.59 25.12
CA ARG A 36 5.74 -6.20 26.45
C ARG A 36 5.46 -7.25 27.52
N LEU A 37 4.34 -7.94 27.44
CA LEU A 37 3.90 -9.00 28.35
C LEU A 37 4.12 -10.40 27.77
N LYS A 38 4.73 -10.52 26.58
CA LYS A 38 4.97 -11.79 25.88
C LYS A 38 5.67 -12.85 26.75
N ASN A 39 6.56 -12.42 27.64
CA ASN A 39 7.35 -13.30 28.50
C ASN A 39 6.75 -13.46 29.91
N MET A 40 5.60 -12.84 30.18
CA MET A 40 4.93 -12.90 31.47
C MET A 40 3.72 -13.84 31.40
N THR A 41 3.62 -14.75 32.37
CA THR A 41 2.42 -15.59 32.48
C THR A 41 1.26 -14.81 33.07
N ALA A 42 0.02 -15.22 32.77
CA ALA A 42 -1.18 -14.54 33.27
C ALA A 42 -1.20 -14.39 34.81
N ALA A 43 -0.68 -15.40 35.53
CA ALA A 43 -0.54 -15.36 36.98
C ALA A 43 0.44 -14.28 37.47
N GLN A 44 1.55 -14.06 36.75
CA GLN A 44 2.52 -13.00 37.07
C GLN A 44 1.94 -11.61 36.80
N VAL A 45 1.15 -11.46 35.74
CA VAL A 45 0.47 -10.20 35.42
C VAL A 45 -0.57 -9.87 36.49
N MET A 46 -1.40 -10.84 36.90
CA MET A 46 -2.39 -10.66 37.96
C MET A 46 -1.73 -10.27 39.29
N LYS A 47 -0.63 -10.94 39.66
CA LYS A 47 0.13 -10.60 40.86
C LYS A 47 0.67 -9.15 40.81
N GLN A 48 1.18 -8.70 39.66
CA GLN A 48 1.65 -7.31 39.52
C GLN A 48 0.53 -6.26 39.55
N ILE A 49 -0.69 -6.64 39.12
CA ILE A 49 -1.88 -5.79 39.23
C ILE A 49 -2.29 -5.66 40.70
N GLU A 50 -2.30 -6.76 41.45
CA GLU A 50 -2.61 -6.78 42.88
C GLU A 50 -1.58 -5.99 43.71
N GLU A 51 -0.30 -6.13 43.39
CA GLU A 51 0.81 -5.41 44.04
C GLU A 51 0.91 -3.93 43.63
N LYS A 52 0.06 -3.44 42.71
CA LYS A 52 0.11 -2.08 42.14
C LYS A 52 1.51 -1.66 41.67
N ASN A 53 2.27 -2.61 41.13
CA ASN A 53 3.67 -2.41 40.82
C ASN A 53 3.88 -1.28 39.79
N ASN A 54 4.77 -0.33 40.10
CA ASN A 54 5.07 0.80 39.21
C ASN A 54 5.67 0.35 37.87
N SER A 55 6.32 -0.82 37.81
CA SER A 55 6.86 -1.39 36.58
C SER A 55 5.78 -1.67 35.54
N LEU A 56 4.61 -2.17 35.95
CA LEU A 56 3.48 -2.42 35.05
C LEU A 56 2.90 -1.11 34.49
N LYS A 57 2.80 -0.07 35.32
CA LYS A 57 2.35 1.27 34.89
C LYS A 57 3.29 1.86 33.82
N TRP A 58 4.60 1.68 33.99
CA TRP A 58 5.58 2.11 32.99
C TRP A 58 5.47 1.34 31.69
N LEU A 59 5.31 0.01 31.76
CA LEU A 59 5.10 -0.82 30.57
C LEU A 59 3.87 -0.38 29.76
N ILE A 60 2.76 -0.09 30.44
CA ILE A 60 1.53 0.42 29.80
C ILE A 60 1.77 1.80 29.17
N THR A 61 2.44 2.69 29.89
CA THR A 61 2.71 4.07 29.41
C THR A 61 3.62 4.06 28.17
N TYR A 62 4.69 3.25 28.18
CA TYR A 62 5.61 3.15 27.05
C TYR A 62 4.99 2.41 25.87
N SER A 63 4.15 1.40 26.11
CA SER A 63 3.37 0.76 25.04
C SER A 63 2.48 1.75 24.31
N GLY A 64 1.81 2.64 25.06
CA GLY A 64 0.99 3.70 24.44
C GLY A 64 1.80 4.70 23.61
N LYS A 65 3.03 5.03 24.05
CA LYS A 65 3.95 5.86 23.25
C LYS A 65 4.41 5.16 21.97
N ASP A 66 4.69 3.87 22.05
CA ASP A 66 5.14 3.07 20.90
C ASP A 66 4.03 2.93 19.85
N VAL A 67 2.79 2.64 20.28
CA VAL A 67 1.62 2.61 19.38
C VAL A 67 1.49 3.95 18.65
N LYS A 68 1.48 5.06 19.39
CA LYS A 68 1.41 6.41 18.81
C LYS A 68 2.53 6.66 17.80
N ARG A 69 3.75 6.26 18.10
CA ARG A 69 4.91 6.47 17.23
C ARG A 69 4.79 5.69 15.94
N ASN A 70 4.44 4.40 16.03
CA ASN A 70 4.29 3.53 14.87
C ASN A 70 3.16 4.03 13.97
N GLU A 71 1.98 4.29 14.52
CA GLU A 71 0.82 4.77 13.77
C GLU A 71 1.08 6.11 13.06
N LEU A 72 1.77 7.05 13.71
CA LEU A 72 2.17 8.31 13.07
C LEU A 72 3.26 8.12 12.00
N GLN A 73 4.15 7.15 12.18
CA GLN A 73 5.17 6.81 11.20
C GLN A 73 4.55 6.12 9.98
N ASP A 74 3.55 5.28 10.21
CA ASP A 74 2.79 4.58 9.17
C ASP A 74 1.91 5.56 8.40
N LYS A 75 1.21 6.48 9.08
CA LYS A 75 0.52 7.60 8.42
C LYS A 75 1.46 8.46 7.58
N LYS A 76 2.65 8.79 8.08
CA LYS A 76 3.67 9.52 7.29
C LYS A 76 4.22 8.70 6.12
N ARG A 77 4.33 7.38 6.27
CA ARG A 77 4.73 6.47 5.19
C ARG A 77 3.63 6.41 4.13
N GLN A 78 2.37 6.27 4.52
CA GLN A 78 1.21 6.32 3.63
C GLN A 78 1.12 7.66 2.89
N GLU A 79 1.33 8.78 3.58
CA GLU A 79 1.33 10.10 2.95
C GLU A 79 2.46 10.24 1.93
N LYS A 80 3.67 9.77 2.25
CA LYS A 80 4.78 9.72 1.28
C LYS A 80 4.51 8.81 0.10
N VAL A 81 3.97 7.61 0.33
CA VAL A 81 3.59 6.68 -0.74
C VAL A 81 2.52 7.30 -1.61
N ARG A 82 1.53 7.98 -1.03
CA ARG A 82 0.46 8.68 -1.75
C ARG A 82 0.98 9.88 -2.54
N GLU A 83 1.91 10.66 -1.98
CA GLU A 83 2.61 11.74 -2.67
C GLU A 83 3.51 11.23 -3.80
N GLU A 84 4.17 10.09 -3.60
CA GLU A 84 4.97 9.42 -4.62
C GLU A 84 4.06 8.85 -5.71
N LEU A 85 2.94 8.21 -5.38
CA LEU A 85 1.93 7.73 -6.32
C LEU A 85 1.31 8.87 -7.15
N LYS A 86 1.00 10.02 -6.55
CA LYS A 86 0.58 11.23 -7.29
C LYS A 86 1.66 11.75 -8.24
N LYS A 87 2.95 11.55 -7.94
CA LYS A 87 4.05 11.82 -8.89
C LYS A 87 4.14 10.75 -9.98
N TYR A 88 3.73 9.51 -9.69
CA TYR A 88 3.77 8.38 -10.62
C TYR A 88 2.55 8.26 -11.53
N ASP A 89 1.46 8.99 -11.29
CA ASP A 89 0.32 9.13 -12.22
C ASP A 89 0.76 9.69 -13.60
N THR A 90 1.98 10.24 -13.69
CA THR A 90 2.63 10.67 -14.94
C THR A 90 3.71 9.71 -15.47
N GLY A 91 4.00 8.59 -14.79
CA GLY A 91 5.27 7.87 -14.98
C GLY A 91 5.29 6.36 -14.74
N ILE A 92 4.17 5.68 -14.50
CA ILE A 92 4.17 4.20 -14.43
C ILE A 92 4.52 3.63 -15.81
N ILE A 93 5.64 2.91 -15.89
CA ILE A 93 6.01 2.11 -17.06
C ILE A 93 5.43 0.71 -16.84
N GLN A 94 4.43 0.36 -17.64
CA GLN A 94 3.95 -1.01 -17.76
C GLN A 94 5.04 -1.88 -18.41
N LEU A 95 5.93 -2.45 -17.60
CA LEU A 95 6.87 -3.51 -18.03
C LEU A 95 6.16 -4.87 -18.10
N THR A 96 4.98 -4.91 -18.71
CA THR A 96 4.20 -6.14 -18.93
C THR A 96 4.21 -6.50 -20.40
N TYR A 97 5.37 -6.86 -20.95
CA TYR A 97 5.38 -7.65 -22.19
C TYR A 97 6.51 -8.68 -22.16
N SER A 98 6.11 -9.95 -22.27
CA SER A 98 6.92 -11.13 -22.55
C SER A 98 7.50 -11.15 -23.97
N ASN A 99 7.19 -10.14 -24.79
CA ASN A 99 7.77 -9.95 -26.11
C ASN A 99 8.84 -8.86 -26.05
N ASN A 100 10.06 -9.23 -26.42
CA ASN A 100 11.34 -8.52 -26.27
C ASN A 100 11.46 -7.15 -27.00
N THR A 101 10.36 -6.47 -27.31
CA THR A 101 10.35 -5.21 -28.07
C THR A 101 9.80 -4.08 -27.23
N LEU A 102 10.71 -3.36 -26.58
CA LEU A 102 10.41 -2.13 -25.85
C LEU A 102 9.87 -1.08 -26.84
N ARG A 103 8.64 -0.59 -26.64
CA ARG A 103 8.08 0.44 -27.52
C ARG A 103 8.89 1.75 -27.39
N PRO A 104 8.99 2.58 -28.44
CA PRO A 104 9.73 3.85 -28.37
C PRO A 104 9.28 4.77 -27.23
N LYS A 105 7.97 4.80 -26.94
CA LYS A 105 7.40 5.57 -25.82
C LYS A 105 7.87 5.06 -24.45
N ASP A 106 8.06 3.74 -24.30
CA ASP A 106 8.55 3.14 -23.06
C ASP A 106 10.04 3.46 -22.87
N ARG A 107 10.81 3.54 -23.96
CA ARG A 107 12.23 3.92 -23.94
C ARG A 107 12.46 5.33 -23.37
N GLU A 108 11.67 6.30 -23.81
CA GLU A 108 11.79 7.69 -23.33
C GLU A 108 11.43 7.81 -21.84
N LYS A 109 10.38 7.11 -21.41
CA LYS A 109 10.01 7.04 -19.99
C LYS A 109 11.13 6.41 -19.15
N ILE A 110 11.76 5.32 -19.61
CA ILE A 110 12.89 4.71 -18.91
C ILE A 110 14.05 5.69 -18.81
N ILE A 111 14.39 6.39 -19.89
CA ILE A 111 15.48 7.38 -19.91
C ILE A 111 15.24 8.48 -18.87
N ALA A 112 14.00 8.96 -18.74
CA ALA A 112 13.63 9.96 -17.74
C ALA A 112 13.77 9.48 -16.27
N LEU A 113 13.73 8.16 -16.04
CA LEU A 113 13.89 7.56 -14.70
C LEU A 113 15.35 7.30 -14.33
N LEU A 114 16.28 7.21 -15.29
CA LEU A 114 17.69 6.91 -15.01
C LEU A 114 18.36 7.85 -14.00
N PRO A 115 18.13 9.18 -14.01
CA PRO A 115 18.70 10.08 -13.01
C PRO A 115 18.17 9.83 -11.58
N LYS A 116 16.98 9.24 -11.46
CA LYS A 116 16.40 8.84 -10.16
C LYS A 116 16.95 7.50 -9.68
N ILE A 117 17.28 6.60 -10.61
CA ILE A 117 17.83 5.26 -10.32
C ILE A 117 19.31 5.33 -9.95
N PHE A 118 20.11 6.04 -10.75
CA PHE A 118 21.55 6.13 -10.56
C PHE A 118 21.93 7.44 -9.88
N ARG A 119 22.48 7.35 -8.66
CA ARG A 119 23.02 8.52 -7.94
C ARG A 119 24.16 9.22 -8.70
N ASN A 120 24.86 8.50 -9.58
CA ASN A 120 25.92 9.06 -10.41
C ASN A 120 25.35 9.52 -11.76
N HIS A 121 25.37 10.83 -12.00
CA HIS A 121 24.88 11.44 -13.24
C HIS A 121 25.58 10.91 -14.49
N LYS A 122 26.91 10.68 -14.43
CA LYS A 122 27.67 10.17 -15.57
C LYS A 122 27.27 8.74 -15.94
N THR A 123 26.83 7.97 -14.95
CA THR A 123 26.32 6.62 -15.17
C THR A 123 24.92 6.67 -15.76
N ALA A 124 24.04 7.53 -15.23
CA ALA A 124 22.70 7.74 -15.77
C ALA A 124 22.75 8.19 -17.24
N GLU A 125 23.60 9.16 -17.55
CA GLU A 125 23.79 9.71 -18.89
C GLU A 125 24.34 8.66 -19.86
N TRP A 126 25.32 7.86 -19.41
CA TRP A 126 25.86 6.76 -20.21
C TRP A 126 24.80 5.69 -20.52
N CYS A 127 23.97 5.32 -19.54
CA CYS A 127 22.84 4.40 -19.75
C CYS A 127 21.79 5.01 -20.69
N ALA A 128 21.51 6.30 -20.56
CA ALA A 128 20.56 7.01 -21.41
C ALA A 128 21.03 7.02 -22.87
N TYR A 129 22.32 7.30 -23.07
CA TYR A 129 22.95 7.29 -24.39
C TYR A 129 22.90 5.88 -25.00
N LEU A 130 23.24 4.85 -24.21
CA LEU A 130 23.18 3.45 -24.65
C LEU A 130 21.76 3.02 -25.05
N LEU A 131 20.75 3.41 -24.28
CA LEU A 131 19.35 3.08 -24.60
C LEU A 131 18.84 3.87 -25.82
N LYS A 132 19.32 5.11 -26.03
CA LYS A 132 18.85 5.95 -27.14
C LYS A 132 19.50 5.58 -28.49
N TYR A 133 20.80 5.30 -28.47
CA TYR A 133 21.67 5.23 -29.65
C TYR A 133 22.30 3.84 -29.86
N GLY A 134 22.20 2.95 -28.87
CA GLY A 134 22.76 1.60 -28.94
C GLY A 134 24.28 1.55 -28.74
N GLU A 135 24.84 0.34 -28.79
CA GLU A 135 26.22 0.08 -28.36
C GLU A 135 27.27 0.75 -29.23
N LEU A 136 27.13 0.68 -30.56
CA LEU A 136 28.13 1.18 -31.51
C LEU A 136 28.35 2.68 -31.36
N GLU A 137 27.26 3.44 -31.32
CA GLU A 137 27.28 4.90 -31.16
C GLU A 137 27.81 5.30 -29.78
N THR A 138 27.41 4.57 -28.73
CA THR A 138 27.90 4.79 -27.35
C THR A 138 29.41 4.57 -27.24
N ARG A 139 29.93 3.52 -27.87
CA ARG A 139 31.36 3.22 -27.90
C ARG A 139 32.17 4.33 -28.57
N HIS A 140 31.67 4.84 -29.69
CA HIS A 140 32.32 5.92 -30.41
C HIS A 140 32.34 7.20 -29.56
N HIS A 141 31.19 7.58 -28.99
CA HIS A 141 31.05 8.80 -28.19
C HIS A 141 31.92 8.79 -26.92
N TYR A 142 31.89 7.70 -26.15
CA TYR A 142 32.66 7.58 -24.90
C TYR A 142 34.08 7.04 -25.09
N LYS A 143 34.52 6.81 -26.34
CA LYS A 143 35.83 6.24 -26.69
C LYS A 143 36.14 4.94 -25.93
N GLN A 144 35.17 4.03 -25.92
CA GLN A 144 35.26 2.75 -25.20
C GLN A 144 35.38 1.56 -26.15
N THR A 145 36.17 0.56 -25.75
CA THR A 145 36.18 -0.74 -26.42
C THR A 145 34.94 -1.56 -26.08
N HIS A 146 34.59 -2.55 -26.91
CA HIS A 146 33.49 -3.48 -26.63
C HIS A 146 33.63 -4.10 -25.24
N ARG A 147 34.84 -4.55 -24.88
CA ARG A 147 35.14 -5.15 -23.58
C ARG A 147 34.87 -4.19 -22.42
N GLN A 148 35.22 -2.91 -22.56
CA GLN A 148 34.97 -1.89 -21.52
C GLN A 148 33.47 -1.61 -21.35
N VAL A 149 32.71 -1.59 -22.46
CA VAL A 149 31.25 -1.46 -22.41
C VAL A 149 30.62 -2.64 -21.72
N GLN A 150 31.02 -3.87 -22.06
CA GLN A 150 30.47 -5.07 -21.43
C GLN A 150 30.80 -5.17 -19.94
N LEU A 151 32.03 -4.80 -19.54
CA LEU A 151 32.40 -4.73 -18.13
C LEU A 151 31.53 -3.73 -17.37
N LYS A 152 31.32 -2.54 -17.95
CA LYS A 152 30.47 -1.51 -17.35
C LYS A 152 29.02 -1.95 -17.26
N LEU A 153 28.48 -2.62 -18.28
CA LEU A 153 27.14 -3.23 -18.25
C LEU A 153 27.00 -4.25 -17.12
N ASN A 154 27.94 -5.18 -17.02
CA ASN A 154 27.92 -6.21 -15.98
C ASN A 154 28.00 -5.60 -14.58
N ASP A 155 28.80 -4.54 -14.39
CA ASP A 155 28.88 -3.83 -13.12
C ASP A 155 27.60 -3.07 -12.80
N LEU A 156 26.95 -2.48 -13.80
CA LEU A 156 25.64 -1.84 -13.64
C LEU A 156 24.55 -2.83 -13.30
N GLU A 157 24.53 -3.99 -13.96
CA GLU A 157 23.59 -5.05 -13.66
C GLU A 157 23.77 -5.56 -12.22
N LYS A 158 25.01 -5.78 -11.79
CA LYS A 158 25.32 -6.12 -10.39
C LYS A 158 24.87 -5.02 -9.43
N GLN A 159 25.11 -3.75 -9.76
CA GLN A 159 24.69 -2.62 -8.94
C GLN A 159 23.16 -2.55 -8.83
N CYS A 160 22.46 -2.73 -9.95
CA CYS A 160 21.02 -2.78 -10.03
C CYS A 160 20.46 -3.93 -9.18
N ASN A 161 21.04 -5.12 -9.29
CA ASN A 161 20.65 -6.29 -8.49
C ASN A 161 20.90 -6.07 -6.99
N ARG A 162 22.03 -5.47 -6.60
CA ARG A 162 22.35 -5.16 -5.20
C ARG A 162 21.46 -4.10 -4.57
N HIS A 163 20.97 -3.16 -5.38
CA HIS A 163 20.11 -2.07 -4.91
C HIS A 163 18.66 -2.23 -5.39
N ARG A 164 18.26 -3.46 -5.72
CA ARG A 164 16.92 -3.77 -6.21
C ARG A 164 15.85 -3.25 -5.26
N GLU A 165 16.03 -3.38 -3.95
CA GLU A 165 15.12 -2.86 -2.92
C GLU A 165 14.83 -1.34 -3.02
N ARG A 166 15.82 -0.52 -3.40
CA ARG A 166 15.59 0.92 -3.62
C ARG A 166 14.87 1.20 -4.94
N MET A 167 14.92 0.24 -5.86
CA MET A 167 14.21 0.27 -7.13
C MET A 167 12.84 -0.43 -7.08
N ILE A 168 12.53 -1.19 -6.02
CA ILE A 168 11.19 -1.74 -5.75
C ILE A 168 10.17 -0.60 -5.63
N ASN A 169 10.55 0.54 -5.05
CA ASN A 169 9.74 1.77 -5.01
C ASN A 169 9.51 2.43 -6.39
N ILE A 170 10.11 1.90 -7.47
CA ILE A 170 9.98 2.37 -8.86
C ILE A 170 9.37 1.28 -9.75
N VAL A 171 9.50 0.00 -9.38
CA VAL A 171 9.00 -1.16 -10.14
C VAL A 171 8.15 -2.01 -9.21
N LEU A 172 6.85 -1.72 -9.20
CA LEU A 172 5.84 -2.48 -8.46
C LEU A 172 5.92 -3.98 -8.82
N SER A 173 5.93 -4.84 -7.81
CA SER A 173 5.78 -6.29 -7.99
C SER A 173 4.42 -6.60 -8.62
N LYS A 174 4.28 -7.79 -9.25
CA LYS A 174 3.01 -8.22 -9.86
C LYS A 174 1.85 -8.16 -8.85
N ARG A 175 2.12 -8.55 -7.60
CA ARG A 175 1.15 -8.52 -6.50
C ARG A 175 0.75 -7.10 -6.11
N GLU A 176 1.71 -6.17 -6.01
CA GLU A 176 1.40 -4.77 -5.71
C GLU A 176 0.62 -4.10 -6.85
N LYS A 177 0.87 -4.49 -8.11
CA LYS A 177 0.09 -4.02 -9.26
C LYS A 177 -1.35 -4.51 -9.22
N GLU A 178 -1.56 -5.77 -8.87
CA GLU A 178 -2.91 -6.34 -8.70
C GLU A 178 -3.65 -5.63 -7.57
N ILE A 179 -2.99 -5.38 -6.44
CA ILE A 179 -3.55 -4.63 -5.31
C ILE A 179 -3.92 -3.20 -5.71
N ILE A 180 -3.05 -2.50 -6.45
CA ILE A 180 -3.31 -1.12 -6.88
C ILE A 180 -4.45 -1.07 -7.91
N ALA A 181 -4.47 -1.97 -8.88
CA ALA A 181 -5.55 -2.05 -9.87
C ALA A 181 -6.90 -2.34 -9.19
N GLU A 182 -6.91 -3.24 -8.21
CA GLU A 182 -8.09 -3.54 -7.39
C GLU A 182 -8.52 -2.33 -6.54
N GLU A 183 -7.55 -1.59 -5.97
CA GLU A 183 -7.81 -0.38 -5.18
C GLU A 183 -8.36 0.76 -6.04
N ASP A 184 -7.87 0.93 -7.27
CA ASP A 184 -8.34 1.97 -8.20
C ASP A 184 -9.81 1.73 -8.59
N VAL A 185 -10.17 0.50 -8.94
CA VAL A 185 -11.56 0.10 -9.20
C VAL A 185 -12.44 0.40 -7.99
N LEU A 186 -12.07 -0.06 -6.79
CA LEU A 186 -12.87 0.16 -5.59
C LEU A 186 -12.98 1.66 -5.21
N LYS A 187 -11.96 2.46 -5.51
CA LYS A 187 -12.00 3.92 -5.30
C LYS A 187 -13.04 4.58 -6.19
N GLU A 188 -13.17 4.17 -7.44
CA GLU A 188 -14.21 4.70 -8.34
C GLU A 188 -15.60 4.47 -7.75
N PHE A 189 -15.85 3.28 -7.18
CA PHE A 189 -17.11 2.99 -6.47
C PHE A 189 -17.33 3.92 -5.26
N THR A 190 -16.32 4.09 -4.39
CA THR A 190 -16.47 4.97 -3.23
C THR A 190 -16.61 6.45 -3.60
N GLN A 191 -15.90 6.93 -4.61
CA GLN A 191 -16.03 8.31 -5.10
C GLN A 191 -17.43 8.56 -5.65
N LEU A 192 -17.99 7.59 -6.38
CA LEU A 192 -19.36 7.67 -6.85
C LEU A 192 -20.36 7.71 -5.68
N LEU A 193 -20.22 6.81 -4.69
CA LEU A 193 -21.06 6.76 -3.50
C LEU A 193 -20.98 8.03 -2.64
N GLU A 194 -19.82 8.68 -2.60
CA GLU A 194 -19.57 9.91 -1.84
C GLU A 194 -19.90 11.18 -2.64
N SER A 195 -20.26 11.04 -3.93
CA SER A 195 -20.57 12.19 -4.78
C SER A 195 -21.93 12.79 -4.45
N GLU A 196 -22.01 14.13 -4.46
CA GLU A 196 -23.27 14.87 -4.26
C GLU A 196 -24.29 14.63 -5.41
N SER A 197 -23.82 14.14 -6.56
CA SER A 197 -24.61 13.86 -7.76
C SER A 197 -24.84 12.37 -7.98
N TYR A 198 -24.75 11.55 -6.94
CA TYR A 198 -24.93 10.09 -7.02
C TYR A 198 -26.27 9.70 -7.66
N THR A 199 -26.23 8.75 -8.60
CA THR A 199 -27.41 8.10 -9.18
C THR A 199 -27.23 6.59 -9.28
N ASP A 200 -28.33 5.84 -9.13
CA ASP A 200 -28.31 4.38 -9.27
C ASP A 200 -27.95 3.93 -10.70
N GLU A 201 -28.22 4.77 -11.73
CA GLU A 201 -27.80 4.53 -13.11
C GLU A 201 -26.27 4.55 -13.25
N GLN A 202 -25.59 5.56 -12.68
CA GLN A 202 -24.13 5.60 -12.68
C GLN A 202 -23.52 4.42 -11.91
N MET A 203 -24.18 3.97 -10.84
CA MET A 203 -23.75 2.79 -10.10
C MET A 203 -23.89 1.54 -10.96
N GLN A 204 -25.00 1.41 -11.70
CA GLN A 204 -25.19 0.30 -12.63
C GLN A 204 -24.15 0.32 -13.76
N ASP A 205 -23.83 1.49 -14.31
CA ASP A 205 -22.80 1.63 -15.35
C ASP A 205 -21.45 1.13 -14.84
N LEU A 206 -21.05 1.54 -13.63
CA LEU A 206 -19.79 1.10 -13.03
C LEU A 206 -19.77 -0.40 -12.68
N ILE A 207 -20.91 -0.96 -12.24
CA ILE A 207 -21.07 -2.40 -12.05
C ILE A 207 -20.91 -3.15 -13.37
N ASN A 208 -21.45 -2.62 -14.47
CA ASN A 208 -21.34 -3.24 -15.79
C ASN A 208 -19.91 -3.21 -16.34
N GLU A 209 -19.19 -2.10 -16.12
CA GLU A 209 -17.78 -1.97 -16.51
C GLU A 209 -16.88 -2.99 -15.79
N GLU A 210 -17.16 -3.25 -14.51
CA GLU A 210 -16.36 -4.13 -13.66
C GLU A 210 -17.09 -5.42 -13.25
N TYR A 211 -18.03 -5.88 -14.09
CA TYR A 211 -19.00 -6.95 -13.77
C TYR A 211 -18.33 -8.21 -13.21
N ALA A 212 -17.29 -8.70 -13.88
CA ALA A 212 -16.60 -9.93 -13.48
C ALA A 212 -15.92 -9.81 -12.11
N TYR A 213 -15.38 -8.64 -11.80
CA TYR A 213 -14.77 -8.36 -10.50
C TYR A 213 -15.83 -8.25 -9.40
N ILE A 214 -16.92 -7.54 -9.66
CA ILE A 214 -18.01 -7.36 -8.70
C ILE A 214 -18.74 -8.68 -8.42
N GLU A 215 -18.95 -9.52 -9.44
CA GLU A 215 -19.52 -10.85 -9.28
C GLU A 215 -18.67 -11.72 -8.33
N ASP A 216 -17.34 -11.74 -8.52
CA ASP A 216 -16.42 -12.47 -7.64
C ASP A 216 -16.41 -11.88 -6.21
N LEU A 217 -16.38 -10.55 -6.09
CA LEU A 217 -16.39 -9.84 -4.82
C LEU A 217 -17.66 -10.15 -4.02
N MET A 218 -18.82 -10.15 -4.66
CA MET A 218 -20.08 -10.50 -4.01
C MET A 218 -20.17 -11.99 -3.65
N GLY A 219 -19.49 -12.87 -4.39
CA GLY A 219 -19.38 -14.29 -4.06
C GLY A 219 -18.76 -14.55 -2.67
N THR A 220 -18.10 -13.56 -2.08
CA THR A 220 -17.51 -13.64 -0.74
C THR A 220 -18.51 -13.37 0.40
N VAL A 221 -19.72 -12.87 0.12
CA VAL A 221 -20.70 -12.45 1.12
C VAL A 221 -22.09 -12.99 0.82
N TYR A 222 -22.84 -13.32 1.87
CA TYR A 222 -24.23 -13.75 1.71
C TYR A 222 -25.13 -12.54 1.38
N MET A 223 -25.63 -12.51 0.15
CA MET A 223 -26.68 -11.61 -0.31
C MET A 223 -27.92 -12.42 -0.70
N LYS A 224 -29.09 -11.82 -0.56
CA LYS A 224 -30.35 -12.54 -0.83
C LYS A 224 -30.56 -12.71 -2.33
N ASN A 225 -30.35 -11.65 -3.10
CA ASN A 225 -30.50 -11.65 -4.55
C ASN A 225 -29.31 -10.95 -5.24
N PRO A 226 -28.09 -11.51 -5.17
CA PRO A 226 -26.89 -10.90 -5.76
C PRO A 226 -27.05 -10.67 -7.27
N LYS A 227 -27.68 -11.61 -7.99
CA LYS A 227 -27.93 -11.49 -9.42
C LYS A 227 -28.80 -10.27 -9.77
N MET A 228 -29.80 -9.95 -8.94
CA MET A 228 -30.64 -8.78 -9.15
C MET A 228 -29.83 -7.48 -9.01
N LEU A 229 -28.86 -7.45 -8.09
CA LEU A 229 -27.99 -6.31 -7.90
C LEU A 229 -27.02 -6.11 -9.06
N LEU A 230 -26.53 -7.20 -9.66
CA LEU A 230 -25.69 -7.16 -10.86
C LEU A 230 -26.47 -6.70 -12.09
N ASP A 231 -27.68 -7.23 -12.29
CA ASP A 231 -28.48 -6.98 -13.49
C ASP A 231 -29.27 -5.66 -13.43
N SER A 232 -29.72 -5.25 -12.24
CA SER A 232 -30.45 -3.99 -11.99
C SER A 232 -30.30 -3.50 -10.55
N PHE A 233 -29.26 -2.71 -10.31
CA PHE A 233 -28.94 -2.06 -9.06
C PHE A 233 -30.08 -1.17 -8.57
N MET A 234 -30.81 -0.50 -9.48
CA MET A 234 -31.97 0.32 -9.13
C MET A 234 -33.07 -0.51 -8.46
N ASP A 235 -33.38 -1.67 -9.02
CA ASP A 235 -34.45 -2.56 -8.55
C ASP A 235 -34.03 -3.50 -7.41
N ALA A 236 -32.73 -3.54 -7.10
CA ALA A 236 -32.19 -4.36 -6.02
C ALA A 236 -32.75 -3.95 -4.66
N VAL A 237 -32.88 -4.93 -3.76
CA VAL A 237 -33.37 -4.68 -2.39
C VAL A 237 -32.37 -3.79 -1.66
N ASN A 238 -32.84 -2.72 -1.00
CA ASN A 238 -31.99 -1.79 -0.24
C ASN A 238 -31.03 -2.48 0.75
N THR A 239 -31.43 -3.62 1.31
CA THR A 239 -30.58 -4.45 2.17
C THR A 239 -29.36 -5.00 1.42
N ASP A 240 -29.56 -5.52 0.20
CA ASP A 240 -28.47 -6.05 -0.63
C ASP A 240 -27.59 -4.89 -1.14
N LYS A 241 -28.17 -3.73 -1.52
CA LYS A 241 -27.41 -2.51 -1.84
C LYS A 241 -26.49 -2.07 -0.69
N TYR A 242 -27.02 -2.07 0.53
CA TYR A 242 -26.25 -1.71 1.72
C TYR A 242 -25.14 -2.72 2.03
N ILE A 243 -25.41 -4.02 1.87
CA ILE A 243 -24.38 -5.06 2.02
C ILE A 243 -23.29 -4.84 0.98
N PHE A 244 -23.64 -4.59 -0.29
CA PHE A 244 -22.70 -4.31 -1.37
C PHE A 244 -21.77 -3.14 -1.06
N CYS A 245 -22.32 -1.98 -0.65
CA CYS A 245 -21.50 -0.83 -0.26
C CYS A 245 -20.54 -1.16 0.89
N ASN A 246 -21.01 -1.90 1.91
CA ASN A 246 -20.16 -2.31 3.03
C ASN A 246 -19.04 -3.27 2.60
N VAL A 247 -19.29 -4.13 1.62
CA VAL A 247 -18.28 -5.03 1.06
C VAL A 247 -17.18 -4.24 0.36
N ILE A 248 -17.55 -3.24 -0.46
CA ILE A 248 -16.59 -2.33 -1.10
C ILE A 248 -15.71 -1.63 -0.05
N TYR A 249 -16.33 -0.96 0.93
CA TYR A 249 -15.59 -0.27 1.99
C TYR A 249 -14.74 -1.22 2.86
N GLY A 250 -15.24 -2.43 3.11
CA GLY A 250 -14.53 -3.48 3.83
C GLY A 250 -13.30 -3.96 3.07
N ARG A 251 -13.42 -4.15 1.75
CA ARG A 251 -12.33 -4.60 0.89
C ARG A 251 -11.24 -3.56 0.74
N ILE A 252 -11.58 -2.28 0.60
CA ILE A 252 -10.60 -1.18 0.60
C ILE A 252 -9.76 -1.20 1.87
N LYS A 253 -10.40 -1.30 3.04
CA LYS A 253 -9.69 -1.40 4.34
C LYS A 253 -8.79 -2.63 4.42
N GLU A 254 -9.18 -3.73 3.80
CA GLU A 254 -8.36 -4.94 3.74
C GLU A 254 -7.12 -4.74 2.85
N LEU A 255 -7.28 -4.11 1.69
CA LEU A 255 -6.18 -3.79 0.77
C LEU A 255 -5.21 -2.78 1.40
N GLU A 256 -5.72 -1.73 2.06
CA GLU A 256 -4.92 -0.77 2.82
C GLU A 256 -4.06 -1.47 3.88
N ARG A 257 -4.61 -2.48 4.58
CA ARG A 257 -3.84 -3.27 5.55
C ARG A 257 -2.78 -4.15 4.89
N LYS A 258 -3.13 -4.83 3.78
CA LYS A 258 -2.17 -5.67 3.04
C LYS A 258 -1.00 -4.88 2.45
N MET A 259 -1.21 -3.62 2.09
CA MET A 259 -0.14 -2.70 1.66
C MET A 259 0.79 -2.27 2.81
N ILE A 260 0.34 -2.34 4.06
CA ILE A 260 1.12 -1.99 5.25
C ILE A 260 1.98 -3.19 5.72
N GLU A 261 1.46 -4.42 5.54
CA GLU A 261 2.10 -5.66 6.01
C GLU A 261 3.13 -6.27 5.03
N GLY A 262 3.15 -5.81 3.77
CA GLY A 262 4.15 -6.19 2.74
C GLY A 262 5.46 -5.41 2.84
#